data_AF-A0A957F3W9-F1
#
_entry.id   AF-A0A957F3W9-F1
#
_cell.length_a   1.000
_cell.length_b   1.000
_cell.length_c   1.000
_cell.angle_alpha   90.00
_cell.angle_beta   90.00
_cell.angle_gamma   90.00
#
_symmetry.space_group_name_H-M   'P 1'
#
loop_
_entity.id
_entity.type
_entity.pdbx_description
1 polymer ?
#
loop_
_entity_poly.entity_id
_entity_poly.type
_entity_poly.pdbx_seq_one_letter_code
_entity_poly.pdbx_strand_id
1 'polypeptide(L)' 'MSKLRDQLMIYFNQSELRNLCFDLGINHEEIAGETLGDSARELVAYCRRHGMVDKLVVRCRELRPHVAWE' A
#
# COMPACT_ATOMS: atom_id res chain seq x y z
N MET A 1 6.01 7.33 -12.65
CA MET A 1 5.15 6.21 -12.18
C MET A 1 5.71 5.72 -10.86
N SER A 2 4.89 5.58 -9.82
CA SER A 2 5.36 5.27 -8.46
C SER A 2 5.72 3.79 -8.32
N LYS A 3 7.02 3.47 -8.27
CA LYS A 3 7.57 2.10 -8.12
C LYS A 3 6.89 1.29 -7.01
N LEU A 4 6.66 1.93 -5.86
CA LEU A 4 5.91 1.35 -4.73
C LEU A 4 4.51 0.82 -5.11
N ARG A 5 3.74 1.53 -5.94
CA ARG A 5 2.41 1.07 -6.40
C ARG A 5 2.54 -0.22 -7.20
N ASP A 6 3.50 -0.27 -8.11
CA ASP A 6 3.68 -1.43 -8.99
C ASP A 6 4.12 -2.65 -8.17
N GLN A 7 4.97 -2.46 -7.17
CA GLN A 7 5.35 -3.50 -6.23
C GLN A 7 4.14 -3.99 -5.40
N LEU A 8 3.29 -3.08 -4.92
CA LEU A 8 2.05 -3.46 -4.24
C LEU A 8 1.16 -4.31 -5.15
N MET A 9 0.99 -3.92 -6.42
CA MET A 9 0.17 -4.69 -7.37
C MET A 9 0.74 -6.07 -7.72
N ILE A 10 2.07 -6.25 -7.65
CA ILE A 10 2.74 -7.52 -7.95
C ILE A 10 2.68 -8.48 -6.76
N TYR A 11 2.91 -7.97 -5.55
CA TYR A 11 3.12 -8.81 -4.35
C TYR A 11 1.93 -8.88 -3.40
N PHE A 12 0.88 -8.10 -3.65
CA PHE A 12 -0.35 -8.08 -2.87
C PHE A 12 -1.57 -8.31 -3.74
N ASN A 13 -2.56 -9.03 -3.18
CA ASN A 13 -3.92 -9.05 -3.70
C ASN A 13 -4.82 -8.03 -2.98
N GLN A 14 -6.08 -7.92 -3.40
CA GLN A 14 -7.00 -6.88 -2.92
C GLN A 14 -7.31 -7.02 -1.42
N SER A 15 -7.45 -8.25 -0.94
CA SER A 15 -7.67 -8.53 0.49
C SER A 15 -6.42 -8.20 1.32
N GLU A 16 -5.23 -8.52 0.81
CA GLU A 16 -3.97 -8.19 1.50
C GLU A 16 -3.72 -6.67 1.54
N LEU A 17 -4.06 -5.93 0.49
CA LEU A 17 -4.03 -4.46 0.52
C LEU A 17 -4.98 -3.89 1.56
N ARG A 18 -6.19 -4.46 1.69
CA ARG A 18 -7.14 -4.04 2.73
C ARG A 18 -6.59 -4.29 4.14
N ASN A 19 -5.96 -5.44 4.35
CA ASN A 19 -5.29 -5.73 5.62
C ASN A 19 -4.12 -4.79 5.87
N LEU A 20 -3.36 -4.44 4.82
CA LEU A 20 -2.26 -3.47 4.92
C LEU A 20 -2.77 -2.07 5.31
N CYS A 21 -3.91 -1.62 4.76
CA CYS A 21 -4.55 -0.38 5.20
C CYS A 21 -4.90 -0.45 6.70
N PHE A 22 -5.49 -1.56 7.14
CA PHE A 22 -5.85 -1.78 8.55
C PHE A 22 -4.62 -1.76 9.47
N ASP A 23 -3.54 -2.45 9.09
CA ASP A 23 -2.27 -2.49 9.84
C ASP A 23 -1.64 -1.09 9.98
N LEU A 24 -1.80 -0.25 8.95
CA LEU A 24 -1.32 1.13 8.95
C LEU A 24 -2.25 2.10 9.69
N GLY A 25 -3.39 1.62 10.20
CA GLY A 25 -4.43 2.44 10.84
C GLY A 25 -5.16 3.36 9.85
N ILE A 26 -5.16 3.00 8.57
CA ILE A 26 -5.83 3.75 7.49
C ILE A 26 -7.24 3.19 7.33
N ASN A 27 -8.25 4.04 7.42
CA ASN A 27 -9.62 3.63 7.13
C ASN A 27 -9.74 3.32 5.63
N HIS A 28 -10.08 2.07 5.30
CA HIS A 28 -10.25 1.64 3.91
C HIS A 28 -11.38 2.42 3.20
N GLU A 29 -12.33 3.01 3.91
CA GLU A 29 -13.34 3.90 3.31
C GLU A 29 -12.73 5.19 2.74
N GLU A 30 -11.56 5.63 3.23
CA GLU A 30 -10.82 6.77 2.67
C GLU A 30 -10.01 6.38 1.42
N ILE A 31 -9.79 5.08 1.19
CA ILE A 31 -9.09 4.57 0.01
C ILE A 31 -10.13 4.22 -1.06
N ALA A 32 -10.36 5.17 -1.96
CA ALA A 32 -11.28 4.99 -3.08
C ALA A 32 -10.66 4.06 -4.14
N GLY A 33 -11.12 2.82 -4.25
CA GLY A 33 -10.63 1.91 -5.28
C GLY A 33 -11.50 0.67 -5.43
N GLU A 34 -12.05 0.47 -6.63
CA GLU A 34 -12.80 -0.74 -6.96
C GLU A 34 -11.87 -1.89 -7.37
N THR A 35 -10.73 -1.55 -7.96
CA THR A 35 -9.72 -2.51 -8.40
C THR A 35 -8.50 -2.51 -7.48
N LEU A 36 -7.68 -3.56 -7.59
CA LEU A 36 -6.38 -3.65 -6.92
C LEU A 36 -5.48 -2.45 -7.27
N GLY A 37 -5.44 -2.08 -8.55
CA GLY A 37 -4.58 -1.01 -9.04
C GLY A 37 -5.01 0.36 -8.54
N ASP A 38 -6.32 0.59 -8.45
CA ASP A 38 -6.86 1.84 -7.91
C ASP A 38 -6.59 1.93 -6.40
N SER A 39 -6.84 0.85 -5.66
CA SER A 39 -6.57 0.77 -4.22
C SER A 39 -5.08 0.99 -3.91
N ALA A 40 -4.18 0.34 -4.67
CA ALA A 40 -2.73 0.51 -4.51
C ALA A 40 -2.29 1.96 -4.81
N ARG A 41 -2.87 2.57 -5.85
CA ARG A 41 -2.57 3.95 -6.22
C ARG A 41 -3.02 4.92 -5.13
N GLU A 42 -4.26 4.80 -4.67
CA GLU A 42 -4.82 5.66 -3.64
C GLU A 42 -4.13 5.45 -2.28
N LEU A 43 -3.80 4.22 -1.90
CA LEU A 43 -3.02 3.95 -0.68
C LEU A 43 -1.67 4.68 -0.72
N VAL A 44 -0.92 4.56 -1.82
CA VAL A 44 0.36 5.26 -1.95
C VAL A 44 0.17 6.78 -1.95
N ALA A 45 -0.87 7.30 -2.60
CA ALA A 45 -1.18 8.73 -2.63
C ALA A 45 -1.57 9.26 -1.23
N TYR A 46 -2.39 8.51 -0.49
CA TYR A 46 -2.74 8.79 0.90
C TYR A 46 -1.49 8.84 1.77
N CYS A 47 -0.68 7.77 1.75
CA CYS A 47 0.55 7.72 2.55
C CYS A 47 1.51 8.87 2.21
N ARG A 48 1.58 9.31 0.96
CA ARG A 48 2.37 10.50 0.57
C ARG A 48 1.83 11.79 1.16
N ARG A 49 0.52 12.02 1.07
CA ARG A 49 -0.13 13.23 1.61
C ARG A 49 0.01 13.34 3.13
N HIS A 50 0.02 12.20 3.82
CA HIS A 50 0.06 12.13 5.28
C HIS A 50 1.47 11.84 5.85
N GLY A 51 2.51 11.78 5.00
CA GLY A 51 3.88 11.48 5.45
C GLY A 51 4.08 10.07 6.03
N MET A 52 3.23 9.12 5.64
CA MET A 52 3.22 7.72 6.10
C MET A 52 3.94 6.75 5.15
N VAL A 53 4.61 7.25 4.11
CA VAL A 53 5.31 6.39 3.12
C VAL A 53 6.32 5.47 3.78
N ASP A 54 7.10 5.97 4.74
CA ASP A 54 8.10 5.16 5.44
C ASP A 54 7.44 4.03 6.24
N LYS A 55 6.30 4.29 6.89
CA LYS A 55 5.53 3.27 7.60
C LYS A 55 5.00 2.20 6.65
N LEU A 56 4.47 2.60 5.50
CA LEU A 56 4.02 1.69 4.45
C LEU A 56 5.18 0.81 3.97
N VAL A 57 6.34 1.39 3.65
CA VAL A 57 7.53 0.65 3.19
C VAL A 57 8.04 -0.32 4.25
N VAL A 58 8.12 0.11 5.51
CA VAL A 58 8.54 -0.76 6.63
C VAL A 58 7.58 -1.94 6.76
N ARG A 59 6.27 -1.69 6.75
CA ARG A 59 5.28 -2.76 6.87
C ARG A 59 5.33 -3.72 5.67
N CYS A 60 5.53 -3.21 4.46
CA CYS A 60 5.72 -4.04 3.28
C CYS A 60 6.99 -4.90 3.37
N ARG A 61 8.09 -4.37 3.91
CA ARG A 61 9.34 -5.12 4.16
C ARG A 61 9.16 -6.22 5.19
N GLU A 62 8.37 -5.99 6.24
CA GLU A 62 8.04 -7.04 7.22
C GLU A 62 7.23 -8.19 6.59
N LEU A 63 6.24 -7.86 5.76
CA LEU A 63 5.37 -8.85 5.11
C LEU A 63 6.04 -9.57 3.94
N ARG A 64 6.96 -8.89 3.24
CA ARG A 64 7.68 -9.38 2.06
C ARG A 64 9.15 -8.94 2.13
N PRO A 65 9.96 -9.54 3.01
CA PRO A 65 11.37 -9.13 3.22
C PRO A 65 12.27 -9.44 2.03
N HIS A 66 11.84 -10.32 1.13
CA HIS A 66 12.56 -10.68 -0.10
C HIS A 66 12.41 -9.65 -1.23
N VAL A 67 11.55 -8.63 -1.05
CA VAL A 67 11.30 -7.58 -2.04
C VAL A 67 12.01 -6.30 -1.60
N ALA A 68 12.76 -5.68 -2.51
CA ALA A 68 13.40 -4.38 -2.26
C ALA A 68 12.39 -3.24 -2.47
N TRP A 69 11.66 -2.88 -1.40
CA TRP A 69 10.65 -1.81 -1.40
C TRP A 69 11.28 -0.41 -1.47
N GLU A 70 10.82 0.42 -2.43
CA GLU A 70 11.33 1.78 -2.73
C GLU A 70 10.23 2.78 -3.13
#